data_AF-A0A800BQ39-F1
#
_entry.id   AF-A0A800BQ39-F1
#
_cell.length_a   1.000
_cell.length_b   1.000
_cell.length_c   1.000
_cell.angle_alpha   90.00
_cell.angle_beta   90.00
_cell.angle_gamma   90.00
#
_symmetry.space_group_name_H-M   'P 1'
#
loop_
_entity.id
_entity.type
_entity.pdbx_description
1 polymer ?
#
loop_
_entity_poly.entity_id
_entity_poly.type
_entity_poly.pdbx_seq_one_letter_code
_entity_poly.pdbx_strand_id
1 'polypeptide(L)'
;FMRNATTTTIAPTGTISIIAGCSSGIEPLFAISYIRKVLDGNELLEVHPLFMEIAKRRGFYSEDLMRRIAEQGSIQKIDEIPHDIKRIFVTAHDIDPRWHIRIQAAFQKHTDNAVSKTINFPHDATPEDIKEAYLMAYYEGCKGITIYRDRSRDKQVLNIQRKEEEKGLEPRPRPIRTQGVTERINTGCGRLYVTINSDDKGICEVFAQMGKTGGCAACQNEATGRLISLALRSGIKVESVIKQLAGIRCPSPAWQNGHQVLSCPDAISKVINGYTHSGVSTFGLTMGACPDCGGTLEPDNGCLVCRFCGFSRCS
;
A
#
# COMPACT_ATOMS: atom_id res chain seq x y z
N PHE A 1 -48.36 -27.42 -4.66
CA PHE A 1 -47.14 -27.47 -3.83
C PHE A 1 -46.07 -26.61 -4.48
N MET A 2 -45.48 -25.65 -3.76
CA MET A 2 -44.24 -25.02 -4.21
C MET A 2 -43.08 -25.98 -3.99
N ARG A 3 -42.22 -26.15 -5.01
CA ARG A 3 -41.05 -27.05 -4.95
C ARG A 3 -39.86 -26.39 -4.25
N ASN A 4 -39.74 -25.07 -4.36
CA ASN A 4 -38.60 -24.29 -3.88
C ASN A 4 -39.10 -23.27 -2.84
N ALA A 5 -38.36 -23.13 -1.73
CA ALA A 5 -38.69 -22.17 -0.68
C ALA A 5 -38.43 -20.71 -1.10
N THR A 6 -37.44 -20.50 -1.96
CA THR A 6 -37.13 -19.23 -2.63
C THR A 6 -36.69 -19.52 -4.06
N THR A 7 -36.91 -18.57 -4.96
CA THR A 7 -36.69 -18.73 -6.41
C THR A 7 -35.87 -17.61 -7.02
N THR A 8 -35.83 -16.42 -6.40
CA THR A 8 -35.18 -15.24 -6.97
C THR A 8 -34.05 -14.69 -6.07
N THR A 9 -32.95 -14.31 -6.73
CA THR A 9 -31.80 -13.62 -6.13
C THR A 9 -31.09 -12.85 -7.23
N ILE A 10 -30.59 -11.65 -6.93
CA ILE A 10 -29.76 -10.89 -7.87
C ILE A 10 -28.32 -10.94 -7.37
N ALA A 11 -27.56 -11.89 -7.90
CA ALA A 11 -26.15 -12.08 -7.56
C ALA A 11 -25.23 -11.20 -8.43
N PRO A 12 -23.98 -10.95 -8.00
CA PRO A 12 -22.98 -10.33 -8.86
C PRO A 12 -22.76 -11.15 -10.13
N THR A 13 -22.72 -10.48 -11.29
CA THR A 13 -22.58 -11.14 -12.59
C THR A 13 -21.32 -10.73 -13.35
N GLY A 14 -20.30 -10.19 -12.67
CA GLY A 14 -19.11 -9.60 -13.29
C GLY A 14 -18.53 -10.44 -14.44
N THR A 15 -18.09 -11.68 -14.17
CA THR A 15 -17.50 -12.55 -15.20
C THR A 15 -18.50 -12.98 -16.28
N ILE A 16 -19.72 -13.36 -15.91
CA ILE A 16 -20.71 -13.88 -16.87
C ILE A 16 -21.30 -12.78 -17.75
N SER A 17 -21.34 -11.53 -17.26
CA SER A 17 -21.78 -10.37 -18.02
C SER A 17 -20.79 -10.01 -19.14
N ILE A 18 -19.48 -10.25 -18.91
CA ILE A 18 -18.45 -10.11 -19.95
C ILE A 18 -18.66 -11.16 -21.05
N ILE A 19 -18.92 -12.42 -20.67
CA ILE A 19 -19.21 -13.49 -21.63
C ILE A 19 -20.45 -13.16 -22.47
N ALA A 20 -21.49 -12.63 -21.81
CA ALA A 20 -22.75 -12.26 -22.46
C ALA A 20 -22.70 -10.90 -23.20
N GLY A 21 -21.61 -10.13 -23.04
CA GLY A 21 -21.49 -8.78 -23.62
C GLY A 21 -22.54 -7.79 -23.11
N CYS A 22 -22.95 -7.88 -21.83
CA CYS A 22 -23.98 -7.03 -21.25
C CYS A 22 -23.56 -6.40 -19.92
N SER A 23 -24.39 -5.51 -19.37
CA SER A 23 -24.15 -4.90 -18.06
C SER A 23 -24.28 -5.92 -16.92
N SER A 24 -23.54 -5.72 -15.83
CA SER A 24 -23.59 -6.62 -14.69
C SER A 24 -24.83 -6.39 -13.83
N GLY A 25 -25.82 -7.29 -13.96
CA GLY A 25 -26.98 -7.33 -13.07
C GLY A 25 -27.85 -6.08 -13.24
N ILE A 26 -28.04 -5.32 -12.16
CA ILE A 26 -28.78 -4.04 -12.15
C ILE A 26 -27.85 -2.83 -11.97
N GLU A 27 -26.58 -2.99 -12.30
CA GLU A 27 -25.60 -1.90 -12.20
C GLU A 27 -25.70 -0.95 -13.40
N PRO A 28 -25.60 0.37 -13.18
CA PRO A 28 -25.34 1.31 -14.27
C PRO A 28 -23.95 1.08 -14.85
N LEU A 29 -23.70 1.64 -16.03
CA LEU A 29 -22.36 1.61 -16.62
C LEU A 29 -21.36 2.27 -15.66
N PHE A 30 -20.28 1.57 -15.34
CA PHE A 30 -19.22 2.13 -14.51
C PHE A 30 -18.44 3.21 -15.26
N ALA A 31 -18.06 2.92 -16.51
CA ALA A 31 -17.38 3.86 -17.40
C ALA A 31 -17.84 3.63 -18.86
N ILE A 32 -17.90 4.71 -19.64
CA ILE A 32 -18.24 4.65 -21.07
C ILE A 32 -17.01 4.30 -21.91
N SER A 33 -15.84 4.78 -21.49
CA SER A 33 -14.55 4.40 -22.05
C SER A 33 -13.57 4.17 -20.91
N TYR A 34 -12.69 3.19 -21.06
CA TYR A 34 -11.64 2.88 -20.09
C TYR A 34 -10.40 2.35 -20.81
N ILE A 35 -9.25 2.53 -20.16
CA ILE A 35 -7.96 2.04 -20.68
C ILE A 35 -7.61 0.74 -19.97
N ARG A 36 -7.50 -0.33 -20.75
CA ARG A 36 -7.03 -1.63 -20.29
C ARG A 36 -5.54 -1.76 -20.56
N LYS A 37 -4.75 -2.00 -19.50
CA LYS A 37 -3.33 -2.36 -19.66
C LYS A 37 -3.24 -3.82 -20.07
N VAL A 38 -2.70 -4.06 -21.26
CA VAL A 38 -2.44 -5.41 -21.78
C VAL A 38 -1.03 -5.83 -21.37
N LEU A 39 -0.76 -7.14 -21.39
CA LEU A 39 0.60 -7.68 -21.29
C LEU A 39 1.50 -6.94 -22.31
N ASP A 40 2.75 -6.67 -21.92
CA ASP A 40 3.74 -5.84 -22.65
C ASP A 40 3.62 -4.31 -22.49
N GLY A 41 2.79 -3.82 -21.57
CA GLY A 41 2.73 -2.38 -21.23
C GLY A 41 1.96 -1.51 -22.24
N ASN A 42 1.34 -2.14 -23.24
CA ASN A 42 0.46 -1.46 -24.18
C ASN A 42 -0.89 -1.11 -23.54
N GLU A 43 -1.36 0.09 -23.84
CA GLU A 43 -2.67 0.59 -23.41
C GLU A 43 -3.70 0.40 -24.52
N LEU A 44 -4.72 -0.41 -24.24
CA LEU A 44 -5.86 -0.59 -25.13
C LEU A 44 -7.03 0.26 -24.66
N LEU A 45 -7.51 1.15 -25.51
CA LEU A 45 -8.70 1.95 -25.28
C LEU A 45 -9.94 1.12 -25.62
N GLU A 46 -10.76 0.81 -24.62
CA GLU A 46 -12.06 0.16 -24.80
C GLU A 46 -13.19 1.20 -24.63
N VAL A 47 -14.19 1.15 -25.51
CA VAL A 47 -15.33 2.07 -25.53
C VAL A 47 -16.62 1.26 -25.63
N HIS A 48 -17.67 1.69 -24.93
CA HIS A 48 -18.98 1.06 -24.99
C HIS A 48 -19.50 1.00 -26.44
N PRO A 49 -19.87 -0.18 -26.97
CA PRO A 49 -20.18 -0.36 -28.39
C PRO A 49 -21.25 0.59 -28.94
N LEU A 50 -22.37 0.74 -28.21
CA LEU A 50 -23.47 1.64 -28.62
C LEU A 50 -23.06 3.12 -28.58
N PHE A 51 -22.16 3.51 -27.67
CA PHE A 51 -21.68 4.87 -27.60
C PHE A 51 -20.77 5.17 -28.79
N MET A 52 -19.87 4.24 -29.13
CA MET A 52 -19.00 4.34 -30.30
C MET A 52 -19.81 4.44 -31.60
N GLU A 53 -20.84 3.60 -31.76
CA GLU A 53 -21.69 3.63 -32.95
C GLU A 53 -22.40 4.98 -33.10
N ILE A 54 -23.01 5.49 -32.03
CA ILE A 54 -23.69 6.79 -32.03
C ILE A 54 -22.71 7.93 -32.29
N ALA A 55 -21.52 7.90 -31.67
CA ALA A 55 -20.50 8.91 -31.84
C ALA A 55 -20.00 8.98 -33.28
N LYS A 56 -19.79 7.83 -33.93
CA LYS A 56 -19.41 7.74 -35.34
C LYS A 56 -20.54 8.24 -36.25
N ARG A 57 -21.78 7.78 -36.00
CA ARG A 57 -22.95 8.18 -36.80
C ARG A 57 -23.23 9.68 -36.74
N ARG A 58 -22.99 10.30 -35.59
CA ARG A 58 -23.23 11.73 -35.35
C ARG A 58 -21.99 12.61 -35.53
N GLY A 59 -20.86 12.04 -35.94
CA GLY A 59 -19.66 12.77 -36.33
C GLY A 59 -18.88 13.44 -35.20
N PHE A 60 -19.07 13.05 -33.94
CA PHE A 60 -18.30 13.57 -32.79
C PHE A 60 -17.25 12.58 -32.28
N TYR A 61 -17.06 11.43 -32.94
CA TYR A 61 -16.05 10.45 -32.55
C TYR A 61 -14.62 10.95 -32.85
N SER A 62 -13.75 10.95 -31.85
CA SER A 62 -12.30 11.05 -32.01
C SER A 62 -11.60 10.19 -30.96
N GLU A 63 -10.41 9.67 -31.26
CA GLU A 63 -9.63 8.90 -30.26
C GLU A 63 -9.27 9.76 -29.05
N ASP A 64 -8.93 11.03 -29.27
CA ASP A 64 -8.63 11.98 -28.20
C ASP A 64 -9.84 12.22 -27.29
N LEU A 65 -11.05 12.32 -27.86
CA LEU A 65 -12.28 12.42 -27.07
C LEU A 65 -12.48 11.15 -26.23
N MET A 66 -12.30 9.97 -26.80
CA MET A 66 -12.47 8.72 -26.05
C MET A 66 -11.43 8.58 -24.92
N ARG A 67 -10.17 8.97 -25.16
CA ARG A 67 -9.14 9.03 -24.11
C ARG A 67 -9.52 10.02 -23.01
N ARG A 68 -9.99 11.23 -23.36
CA ARG A 68 -10.49 12.21 -22.39
C ARG A 68 -11.66 11.69 -21.57
N ILE A 69 -12.59 10.95 -22.19
CA ILE A 69 -13.70 10.29 -21.48
C ILE A 69 -13.17 9.25 -20.50
N ALA A 70 -12.18 8.45 -20.90
CA ALA A 70 -11.56 7.45 -20.03
C ALA A 70 -10.82 8.07 -18.83
N GLU A 71 -10.19 9.24 -19.01
CA GLU A 71 -9.51 9.97 -17.94
C GLU A 71 -10.49 10.69 -16.98
N GLN A 72 -11.56 11.29 -17.52
CA GLN A 72 -12.54 12.04 -16.72
C GLN A 72 -13.58 11.15 -16.06
N GLY A 73 -13.87 9.97 -16.61
CA GLY A 73 -14.84 9.00 -16.08
C GLY A 73 -16.32 9.36 -16.31
N SER A 74 -16.60 10.60 -16.72
CA SER A 74 -17.95 11.12 -16.97
C SER A 74 -17.96 11.99 -18.23
N ILE A 75 -19.03 11.86 -19.02
CA ILE A 75 -19.26 12.68 -20.22
C ILE A 75 -20.03 13.96 -19.93
N GLN A 76 -20.57 14.14 -18.72
CA GLN A 76 -21.54 15.20 -18.43
C GLN A 76 -20.94 16.60 -18.64
N LYS A 77 -19.64 16.75 -18.35
CA LYS A 77 -18.90 18.02 -18.42
C LYS A 77 -18.20 18.28 -19.77
N ILE A 78 -18.42 17.44 -20.78
CA ILE A 78 -17.72 17.56 -22.08
C ILE A 78 -18.65 18.23 -23.09
N ASP A 79 -18.37 19.46 -23.50
CA ASP A 79 -19.25 20.26 -24.37
C ASP A 79 -19.42 19.70 -25.79
N GLU A 80 -18.42 18.96 -26.29
CA GLU A 80 -18.44 18.30 -27.60
C GLU A 80 -19.54 17.23 -27.74
N ILE A 81 -20.10 16.75 -26.62
CA ILE A 81 -21.09 15.67 -26.61
C ILE A 81 -22.51 16.26 -26.53
N PRO A 82 -23.42 15.91 -27.47
CA PRO A 82 -24.80 16.39 -27.44
C PRO A 82 -25.54 16.05 -26.13
N HIS A 83 -26.38 16.97 -25.66
CA HIS A 83 -27.10 16.83 -24.39
C HIS A 83 -28.03 15.60 -24.34
N ASP A 84 -28.65 15.24 -25.47
CA ASP A 84 -29.49 14.03 -25.54
C ASP A 84 -28.70 12.75 -25.33
N ILE A 85 -27.43 12.70 -25.76
CA ILE A 85 -26.52 11.58 -25.52
C ILE A 85 -26.05 11.57 -24.06
N LYS A 86 -25.71 12.74 -23.49
CA LYS A 86 -25.37 12.88 -22.07
C LYS A 86 -26.47 12.34 -21.15
N ARG A 87 -27.73 12.57 -21.50
CA ARG A 87 -28.90 12.06 -20.75
C ARG A 87 -29.04 10.54 -20.78
N ILE A 88 -28.57 9.88 -21.84
CA ILE A 88 -28.67 8.43 -22.00
C ILE A 88 -27.49 7.72 -21.33
N PHE A 89 -26.27 8.23 -21.53
CA PHE A 89 -25.04 7.62 -21.04
C PHE A 89 -24.60 8.27 -19.72
N VAL A 90 -25.37 7.98 -18.67
CA VAL A 90 -25.06 8.36 -17.29
C VAL A 90 -24.29 7.23 -16.62
N THR A 91 -23.13 7.53 -16.02
CA THR A 91 -22.31 6.50 -15.35
C THR A 91 -22.66 6.35 -13.88
N ALA A 92 -22.15 5.31 -13.23
CA ALA A 92 -22.36 5.04 -11.81
C ALA A 92 -21.99 6.24 -10.91
N HIS A 93 -20.97 7.01 -11.30
CA HIS A 93 -20.47 8.17 -10.56
C HIS A 93 -21.30 9.44 -10.79
N ASP A 94 -22.07 9.50 -11.88
CA ASP A 94 -22.97 10.62 -12.18
C ASP A 94 -24.31 10.50 -11.43
N ILE A 95 -24.62 9.30 -10.91
CA ILE A 95 -25.90 9.00 -10.26
C ILE A 95 -25.78 9.25 -8.76
N ASP A 96 -26.66 10.09 -8.23
CA ASP A 96 -26.77 10.33 -6.79
C ASP A 96 -27.01 9.01 -6.02
N PRO A 97 -26.30 8.79 -4.89
CA PRO A 97 -26.44 7.57 -4.08
C PRO A 97 -27.88 7.17 -3.74
N ARG A 98 -28.77 8.15 -3.55
CA ARG A 98 -30.19 7.90 -3.26
C ARG A 98 -30.88 7.18 -4.40
N TRP A 99 -30.56 7.49 -5.65
CA TRP A 99 -31.13 6.80 -6.82
C TRP A 99 -30.62 5.37 -6.94
N HIS A 100 -29.35 5.11 -6.59
CA HIS A 100 -28.82 3.75 -6.50
C HIS A 100 -29.59 2.90 -5.47
N ILE A 101 -29.96 3.49 -4.33
CA ILE A 101 -30.74 2.80 -3.29
C ILE A 101 -32.17 2.56 -3.75
N ARG A 102 -32.83 3.56 -4.36
CA ARG A 102 -34.21 3.44 -4.84
C ARG A 102 -34.36 2.36 -5.91
N ILE A 103 -33.41 2.26 -6.84
CA ILE A 103 -33.45 1.20 -7.84
C ILE A 103 -33.24 -0.17 -7.19
N GLN A 104 -32.32 -0.30 -6.23
CA GLN A 104 -32.13 -1.54 -5.49
C GLN A 104 -33.41 -1.95 -4.75
N ALA A 105 -34.07 -1.00 -4.07
CA ALA A 105 -35.32 -1.23 -3.35
C ALA A 105 -36.44 -1.70 -4.28
N ALA A 106 -36.53 -1.11 -5.48
CA ALA A 106 -37.52 -1.52 -6.47
C ALA A 106 -37.38 -2.98 -6.88
N PHE A 107 -36.15 -3.46 -7.10
CA PHE A 107 -35.88 -4.88 -7.38
C PHE A 107 -36.05 -5.76 -6.13
N GLN A 108 -35.70 -5.24 -4.95
CA GLN A 108 -35.79 -6.00 -3.70
C GLN A 108 -37.23 -6.41 -3.37
N LYS A 109 -38.23 -5.59 -3.73
CA LYS A 109 -39.67 -5.90 -3.56
C LYS A 109 -40.12 -7.17 -4.27
N HIS A 110 -39.41 -7.57 -5.32
CA HIS A 110 -39.74 -8.74 -6.14
C HIS A 110 -38.65 -9.82 -6.07
N THR A 111 -37.79 -9.77 -5.06
CA THR A 111 -36.67 -10.71 -4.87
C THR A 111 -36.78 -11.42 -3.51
N ASP A 112 -36.87 -12.75 -3.53
CA ASP A 112 -37.03 -13.62 -2.36
C ASP A 112 -35.81 -13.55 -1.44
N ASN A 113 -34.60 -13.55 -2.02
CA ASN A 113 -33.34 -13.35 -1.31
C ASN A 113 -32.90 -11.88 -1.40
N ALA A 114 -31.60 -11.61 -1.42
CA ALA A 114 -31.06 -10.26 -1.47
C ALA A 114 -30.73 -9.80 -2.91
N VAL A 115 -30.53 -8.49 -3.06
CA VAL A 115 -30.05 -7.86 -4.29
C VAL A 115 -28.62 -7.38 -4.07
N SER A 116 -27.68 -7.87 -4.88
CA SER A 116 -26.30 -7.41 -4.89
C SER A 116 -26.14 -6.27 -5.89
N LYS A 117 -26.11 -5.05 -5.35
CA LYS A 117 -25.87 -3.82 -6.10
C LYS A 117 -24.94 -2.90 -5.29
N THR A 118 -24.05 -2.23 -6.00
CA THR A 118 -23.10 -1.27 -5.45
C THR A 118 -23.68 0.14 -5.49
N ILE A 119 -23.75 0.77 -4.31
CA ILE A 119 -24.07 2.18 -4.13
C ILE A 119 -22.75 2.95 -4.21
N ASN A 120 -22.54 3.66 -5.32
CA ASN A 120 -21.31 4.41 -5.56
C ASN A 120 -21.42 5.81 -4.93
N PHE A 121 -20.44 6.15 -4.09
CA PHE A 121 -20.30 7.45 -3.45
C PHE A 121 -19.09 8.20 -4.00
N PRO A 122 -19.16 9.54 -4.06
CA PRO A 122 -18.00 10.34 -4.40
C PRO A 122 -16.96 10.30 -3.27
N HIS A 123 -15.71 10.63 -3.59
CA HIS A 123 -14.57 10.54 -2.65
C HIS A 123 -14.72 11.42 -1.40
N ASP A 124 -15.47 12.52 -1.50
CA ASP A 124 -15.74 13.49 -0.45
C ASP A 124 -16.94 13.12 0.44
N ALA A 125 -17.59 11.97 0.18
CA ALA A 125 -18.69 11.48 1.01
C ALA A 125 -18.26 11.27 2.48
N THR A 126 -19.06 11.86 3.37
CA THR A 126 -18.83 11.88 4.81
C THR A 126 -19.42 10.64 5.49
N PRO A 127 -18.97 10.29 6.71
CA PRO A 127 -19.61 9.22 7.49
C PRO A 127 -21.12 9.42 7.69
N GLU A 128 -21.61 10.66 7.76
CA GLU A 128 -23.03 10.95 7.89
C GLU A 128 -23.79 10.59 6.62
N ASP A 129 -23.26 10.89 5.43
CA ASP A 129 -23.86 10.49 4.14
C ASP A 129 -24.03 8.97 4.04
N ILE A 130 -23.03 8.24 4.55
CA ILE A 130 -23.02 6.77 4.57
C ILE A 130 -24.08 6.23 5.55
N LYS A 131 -24.19 6.84 6.73
CA LYS A 131 -25.23 6.52 7.72
C LYS A 131 -26.62 6.75 7.14
N GLU A 132 -26.85 7.89 6.50
CA GLU A 132 -28.13 8.23 5.88
C GLU A 132 -28.50 7.23 4.77
N ALA A 133 -27.52 6.73 4.00
CA ALA A 133 -27.79 5.68 3.03
C ALA A 133 -28.19 4.34 3.66
N TYR A 134 -27.59 3.93 4.77
CA TYR A 134 -28.03 2.75 5.51
C TYR A 134 -29.46 2.92 6.06
N LEU A 135 -29.77 4.08 6.63
CA LEU A 135 -31.11 4.39 7.13
C LEU A 135 -32.14 4.41 6.00
N MET A 136 -31.84 5.06 4.88
CA MET A 136 -32.69 5.07 3.69
C MET A 136 -32.95 3.65 3.18
N ALA A 137 -31.90 2.83 3.05
CA ALA A 137 -32.03 1.45 2.62
C ALA A 137 -32.92 0.63 3.57
N TYR A 138 -32.79 0.83 4.88
CA TYR A 138 -33.65 0.20 5.87
C TYR A 138 -35.12 0.62 5.69
N TYR A 139 -35.40 1.92 5.55
CA TYR A 139 -36.76 2.43 5.37
C TYR A 139 -37.40 2.00 4.03
N GLU A 140 -36.60 1.85 2.99
CA GLU A 140 -37.03 1.39 1.66
C GLU A 140 -37.19 -0.14 1.57
N GLY A 141 -36.89 -0.89 2.65
CA GLY A 141 -37.06 -2.34 2.74
C GLY A 141 -35.95 -3.15 2.09
N CYS A 142 -34.75 -2.57 1.89
CA CYS A 142 -33.57 -3.30 1.42
C CYS A 142 -33.09 -4.29 2.49
N LYS A 143 -32.78 -5.53 2.10
CA LYS A 143 -32.22 -6.55 3.01
C LYS A 143 -30.74 -6.29 3.36
N GLY A 144 -30.07 -5.49 2.55
CA GLY A 144 -28.69 -5.07 2.72
C GLY A 144 -28.26 -4.19 1.55
N ILE A 145 -27.16 -3.45 1.69
CA ILE A 145 -26.56 -2.64 0.62
C ILE A 145 -25.05 -2.81 0.61
N THR A 146 -24.45 -2.68 -0.56
CA THR A 146 -22.99 -2.63 -0.72
C THR A 146 -22.60 -1.21 -1.06
N ILE A 147 -21.72 -0.60 -0.27
CA ILE A 147 -21.26 0.77 -0.50
C ILE A 147 -19.84 0.74 -1.04
N TYR A 148 -19.59 1.55 -2.08
CA TYR A 148 -18.25 1.85 -2.55
C TYR A 148 -18.06 3.36 -2.57
N ARG A 149 -17.15 3.86 -1.73
CA ARG A 149 -16.73 5.27 -1.77
C ARG A 149 -15.52 5.38 -2.68
N ASP A 150 -15.58 6.28 -3.65
CA ASP A 150 -14.46 6.48 -4.56
C ASP A 150 -13.15 6.75 -3.80
N ARG A 151 -12.05 6.21 -4.32
CA ARG A 151 -10.70 6.25 -3.71
C ARG A 151 -10.57 5.61 -2.33
N SER A 152 -11.53 4.81 -1.87
CA SER A 152 -11.40 4.08 -0.60
C SER A 152 -10.51 2.83 -0.68
N ARG A 153 -9.97 2.50 -1.86
CA ARG A 153 -9.05 1.37 -2.11
C ARG A 153 -7.86 1.83 -2.96
N ASP A 154 -6.66 1.42 -2.57
CA ASP A 154 -5.39 1.82 -3.21
C ASP A 154 -5.19 1.25 -4.62
N LYS A 155 -5.89 0.17 -4.98
CA LYS A 155 -5.83 -0.46 -6.31
C LYS A 155 -7.24 -0.63 -6.87
N GLN A 156 -7.56 0.14 -7.90
CA GLN A 156 -8.79 0.01 -8.66
C GLN A 156 -8.55 -0.90 -9.88
N VAL A 157 -9.45 -1.85 -10.13
CA VAL A 157 -9.35 -2.78 -11.29
C VAL A 157 -9.76 -2.07 -12.60
N LEU A 158 -10.63 -1.05 -12.49
CA LEU A 158 -11.06 -0.18 -13.57
C LEU A 158 -10.51 1.22 -13.28
N ASN A 159 -9.35 1.55 -13.86
CA ASN A 159 -8.73 2.84 -13.65
C ASN A 159 -9.40 3.89 -14.53
N ILE A 160 -10.25 4.72 -13.93
CA ILE A 160 -10.47 6.09 -14.41
C ILE A 160 -9.19 6.83 -14.02
N GLN A 161 -8.20 6.84 -14.91
CA GLN A 161 -6.90 7.45 -14.61
C GLN A 161 -7.06 8.97 -14.51
N ARG A 162 -7.25 9.49 -13.30
CA ARG A 162 -6.60 10.75 -12.95
C ARG A 162 -5.17 10.39 -12.56
N LYS A 163 -4.21 10.77 -13.39
CA LYS A 163 -2.78 10.77 -13.02
C LYS A 163 -2.62 11.55 -11.72
N GLU A 164 -2.56 10.86 -10.59
CA GLU A 164 -1.76 11.36 -9.49
C GLU A 164 -0.32 11.12 -9.93
N GLU A 165 0.40 12.20 -10.18
CA GLU A 165 1.85 12.13 -10.35
C GLU A 165 2.41 11.39 -9.14
N GLU A 166 2.90 10.17 -9.35
CA GLU A 166 3.76 9.50 -8.38
C GLU A 166 5.04 10.34 -8.27
N LYS A 167 4.99 11.38 -7.44
CA LYS A 167 6.21 12.01 -6.92
C LYS A 167 6.96 10.90 -6.21
N GLY A 168 8.16 10.59 -6.69
CA GLY A 168 9.06 9.67 -6.01
C GLY A 168 9.17 10.03 -4.54
N LEU A 169 9.44 9.05 -3.68
CA LEU A 169 9.59 9.26 -2.24
C LEU A 169 10.73 10.25 -1.94
N GLU A 170 10.43 11.54 -1.89
CA GLU A 170 11.39 12.57 -1.54
C GLU A 170 11.52 12.69 -0.01
N PRO A 171 12.75 12.76 0.52
CA PRO A 171 12.95 12.93 1.95
C PRO A 171 12.45 14.30 2.40
N ARG A 172 11.77 14.34 3.56
CA ARG A 172 11.37 15.62 4.15
C ARG A 172 12.58 16.55 4.40
N PRO A 173 12.41 17.88 4.36
CA PRO A 173 13.49 18.83 4.62
C PRO A 173 14.11 18.61 6.00
N ARG A 174 15.44 18.74 6.08
CA ARG A 174 16.17 18.66 7.35
C ARG A 174 15.97 19.98 8.13
N PRO A 175 15.52 19.94 9.39
CA PRO A 175 15.38 21.16 10.20
C PRO A 175 16.74 21.77 10.56
N ILE A 176 16.75 23.07 10.86
CA ILE A 176 17.97 23.81 11.25
C ILE A 176 18.50 23.33 12.61
N ARG A 177 17.59 22.94 13.53
CA ARG A 177 17.91 22.42 14.86
C ARG A 177 17.19 21.09 15.10
N THR A 178 17.91 20.14 15.68
CA THR A 178 17.41 18.83 16.11
C THR A 178 17.73 18.64 17.59
N GLN A 179 17.02 17.72 18.24
CA GLN A 179 17.35 17.25 19.59
C GLN A 179 17.75 15.79 19.51
N GLY A 180 18.74 15.37 20.29
CA GLY A 180 19.31 14.04 20.11
C GLY A 180 20.24 13.61 21.22
N VAL A 181 20.70 12.37 21.08
CA VAL A 181 21.66 11.74 21.98
C VAL A 181 22.82 11.16 21.18
N THR A 182 24.01 11.17 21.76
CA THR A 182 25.16 10.44 21.22
C THR A 182 25.52 9.33 22.19
N GLU A 183 25.40 8.09 21.74
CA GLU A 183 25.78 6.91 22.51
C GLU A 183 27.11 6.35 22.02
N ARG A 184 27.96 5.95 22.96
CA ARG A 184 29.23 5.30 22.66
C ARG A 184 29.09 3.78 22.78
N ILE A 185 29.39 3.09 21.69
CA ILE A 185 29.35 1.62 21.60
C ILE A 185 30.71 1.09 21.08
N ASN A 186 31.23 0.05 21.73
CA ASN A 186 32.45 -0.65 21.37
C ASN A 186 32.13 -1.69 20.29
N THR A 187 32.83 -1.60 19.17
CA THR A 187 32.83 -2.60 18.10
C THR A 187 34.24 -3.19 17.97
N GLY A 188 34.43 -4.29 17.24
CA GLY A 188 35.79 -4.81 17.05
C GLY A 188 36.65 -3.95 16.12
N CYS A 189 36.06 -2.98 15.42
CA CYS A 189 36.82 -1.97 14.67
C CYS A 189 37.26 -0.79 15.57
N GLY A 190 36.70 -0.66 16.78
CA GLY A 190 37.02 0.42 17.72
C GLY A 190 35.78 1.03 18.38
N ARG A 191 35.96 2.22 18.97
CA ARG A 191 34.85 2.96 19.59
C ARG A 191 34.04 3.67 18.51
N LEU A 192 32.77 3.29 18.40
CA LEU A 192 31.77 3.91 17.55
C LEU A 192 30.90 4.85 18.40
N TYR A 193 30.66 6.04 17.87
CA TYR A 193 29.77 7.05 18.43
C TYR A 193 28.57 7.17 17.50
N VAL A 194 27.40 6.76 17.99
CA VAL A 194 26.15 6.81 17.23
C VAL A 194 25.33 7.96 17.76
N THR A 195 25.10 8.97 16.92
CA THR A 195 24.27 10.14 17.24
C THR A 195 22.91 9.96 16.58
N ILE A 196 21.86 10.03 17.38
CA ILE A 196 20.48 9.95 16.92
C ILE A 196 19.80 11.28 17.19
N ASN A 197 19.22 11.87 16.15
CA ASN A 197 18.56 13.16 16.17
C ASN A 197 17.09 13.00 15.76
N SER A 198 16.21 13.71 16.47
CA SER A 198 14.78 13.79 16.22
C SER A 198 14.31 15.25 16.10
N ASP A 199 13.15 15.41 15.47
CA ASP A 199 12.40 16.65 15.33
C ASP A 199 10.95 16.46 15.83
N ASP A 200 10.07 17.42 15.53
CA ASP A 200 8.64 17.40 15.86
C ASP A 200 7.89 16.17 15.31
N LYS A 201 8.44 15.50 14.31
CA LYS A 201 7.86 14.34 13.62
C LYS A 201 8.64 13.05 13.90
N GLY A 202 9.51 13.04 14.92
CA GLY A 202 10.27 11.87 15.37
C GLY A 202 11.69 11.80 14.82
N ILE A 203 12.28 10.60 14.86
CA ILE A 203 13.67 10.39 14.44
C ILE A 203 13.86 10.78 12.97
N CYS A 204 14.90 11.57 12.70
CA CYS A 204 15.14 12.15 11.38
C CYS A 204 16.57 11.95 10.88
N GLU A 205 17.50 11.65 11.77
CA GLU A 205 18.92 11.63 11.43
C GLU A 205 19.72 10.72 12.35
N VAL A 206 20.65 9.98 11.74
CA VAL A 206 21.57 9.07 12.41
C VAL A 206 22.97 9.31 11.84
N PHE A 207 23.92 9.61 12.72
CA PHE A 207 25.34 9.64 12.39
C PHE A 207 26.08 8.54 13.14
N ALA A 208 27.04 7.91 12.48
CA ALA A 208 27.90 6.91 13.09
C ALA A 208 29.35 7.26 12.78
N GLN A 209 30.11 7.65 13.80
CA GLN A 209 31.48 8.09 13.65
C GLN A 209 32.43 7.30 14.54
N MET A 210 33.59 6.94 13.99
CA MET A 210 34.65 6.28 14.75
C MET A 210 35.63 7.33 15.30
N GLY A 211 36.03 7.19 16.56
CA GLY A 211 36.71 8.28 17.28
C GLY A 211 38.11 8.66 16.79
N LYS A 212 39.02 7.72 16.48
CA LYS A 212 40.44 8.00 16.22
C LYS A 212 41.05 7.26 15.02
N THR A 213 40.24 6.97 14.00
CA THR A 213 40.73 6.20 12.84
C THR A 213 39.97 6.58 11.57
N GLY A 214 40.72 6.99 10.54
CA GLY A 214 40.27 6.88 9.15
C GLY A 214 40.37 5.43 8.67
N GLY A 215 39.67 5.09 7.58
CA GLY A 215 39.69 3.74 6.99
C GLY A 215 38.34 3.31 6.44
N CYS A 216 38.26 2.11 5.87
CA CYS A 216 37.04 1.58 5.23
C CYS A 216 35.83 1.53 6.18
N ALA A 217 36.05 1.21 7.46
CA ALA A 217 34.97 1.18 8.44
C ALA A 217 34.36 2.58 8.68
N ALA A 218 35.18 3.63 8.69
CA ALA A 218 34.70 4.99 8.92
C ALA A 218 33.86 5.51 7.74
N CYS A 219 34.30 5.30 6.49
CA CYS A 219 33.54 5.75 5.33
C CYS A 219 32.23 4.95 5.14
N GLN A 220 32.24 3.64 5.42
CA GLN A 220 31.04 2.82 5.40
C GLN A 220 30.04 3.26 6.47
N ASN A 221 30.50 3.55 7.70
CA ASN A 221 29.64 4.03 8.77
C ASN A 221 28.99 5.38 8.44
N GLU A 222 29.73 6.29 7.81
CA GLU A 222 29.17 7.56 7.35
C GLU A 222 28.12 7.35 6.26
N ALA A 223 28.41 6.52 5.26
CA ALA A 223 27.47 6.17 4.20
C ALA A 223 26.20 5.53 4.76
N THR A 224 26.33 4.57 5.68
CA THR A 224 25.21 3.92 6.37
C THR A 224 24.38 4.93 7.15
N GLY A 225 24.99 5.82 7.94
CA GLY A 225 24.27 6.87 8.66
C GLY A 225 23.49 7.82 7.73
N ARG A 226 24.10 8.24 6.62
CA ARG A 226 23.43 9.07 5.60
C ARG A 226 22.23 8.37 4.96
N LEU A 227 22.38 7.10 4.60
CA LEU A 227 21.30 6.30 4.02
C LEU A 227 20.17 6.04 5.01
N ILE A 228 20.49 5.79 6.28
CA ILE A 228 19.48 5.68 7.34
C ILE A 228 18.73 7.01 7.50
N SER A 229 19.46 8.13 7.55
CA SER A 229 18.86 9.47 7.67
C SER A 229 17.96 9.81 6.48
N LEU A 230 18.35 9.38 5.27
CA LEU A 230 17.51 9.49 4.07
C LEU A 230 16.25 8.65 4.21
N ALA A 231 16.40 7.38 4.56
CA ALA A 231 15.29 6.43 4.72
C ALA A 231 14.25 6.93 5.74
N LEU A 232 14.70 7.40 6.90
CA LEU A 232 13.83 7.93 7.95
C LEU A 232 13.07 9.18 7.48
N ARG A 233 13.74 10.11 6.79
CA ARG A 233 13.08 11.30 6.25
C ARG A 233 12.14 11.01 5.08
N SER A 234 12.33 9.89 4.38
CA SER A 234 11.42 9.39 3.34
C SER A 234 10.25 8.55 3.90
N GLY A 235 10.08 8.48 5.22
CA GLY A 235 8.94 7.82 5.86
C GLY A 235 9.09 6.31 6.07
N ILE A 236 10.30 5.76 5.92
CA ILE A 236 10.55 4.35 6.23
C ILE A 236 10.45 4.14 7.74
N LYS A 237 9.68 3.14 8.16
CA LYS A 237 9.52 2.75 9.57
C LYS A 237 10.88 2.38 10.18
N VAL A 238 11.15 2.87 11.39
CA VAL A 238 12.39 2.63 12.13
C VAL A 238 12.65 1.14 12.32
N GLU A 239 11.59 0.37 12.60
CA GLU A 239 11.65 -1.07 12.81
C GLU A 239 12.19 -1.79 11.56
N SER A 240 11.84 -1.31 10.36
CA SER A 240 12.35 -1.86 9.10
C SER A 240 13.85 -1.60 8.95
N VAL A 241 14.31 -0.41 9.35
CA VAL A 241 15.74 -0.07 9.33
C VAL A 241 16.51 -0.94 10.35
N ILE A 242 16.00 -1.06 11.58
CA ILE A 242 16.61 -1.90 12.62
C ILE A 242 16.75 -3.34 12.13
N LYS A 243 15.70 -3.91 11.53
CA LYS A 243 15.71 -5.28 10.99
C LYS A 243 16.75 -5.52 9.90
N GLN A 244 17.04 -4.52 9.07
CA GLN A 244 18.05 -4.64 8.02
C GLN A 244 19.49 -4.57 8.56
N LEU A 245 19.70 -3.87 9.68
CA LEU A 245 21.03 -3.63 10.25
C LEU A 245 21.40 -4.65 11.34
N ALA A 246 20.42 -5.09 12.13
CA ALA A 246 20.64 -6.03 13.23
C ALA A 246 21.12 -7.38 12.71
N GLY A 247 22.13 -7.95 13.37
CA GLY A 247 22.67 -9.26 12.97
C GLY A 247 23.75 -9.20 11.88
N ILE A 248 23.99 -8.05 11.24
CA ILE A 248 25.12 -7.93 10.30
C ILE A 248 26.42 -8.21 11.04
N ARG A 249 27.25 -9.11 10.52
CA ARG A 249 28.47 -9.60 11.16
C ARG A 249 29.71 -9.11 10.42
N CYS A 250 30.74 -8.71 11.17
CA CYS A 250 32.09 -8.49 10.65
C CYS A 250 33.06 -9.53 11.24
N PRO A 251 34.28 -9.66 10.69
CA PRO A 251 35.29 -10.60 11.18
C PRO A 251 35.75 -10.35 12.62
N SER A 252 35.42 -9.18 13.19
CA SER A 252 35.83 -8.79 14.54
C SER A 252 34.62 -8.36 15.39
N PRO A 253 33.82 -9.31 15.91
CA PRO A 253 32.80 -9.01 16.90
C PRO A 253 33.44 -8.54 18.22
N ALA A 254 32.75 -7.66 18.94
CA ALA A 254 33.16 -7.20 20.26
C ALA A 254 32.08 -7.52 21.31
N TRP A 255 32.46 -7.51 22.58
CA TRP A 255 31.52 -7.65 23.69
C TRP A 255 31.35 -6.32 24.42
N GLN A 256 30.11 -5.99 24.75
CA GLN A 256 29.78 -4.82 25.56
C GLN A 256 28.56 -5.10 26.43
N ASN A 257 28.67 -4.80 27.72
CA ASN A 257 27.56 -4.87 28.70
C ASN A 257 26.80 -6.21 28.66
N GLY A 258 27.51 -7.34 28.55
CA GLY A 258 26.90 -8.68 28.51
C GLY A 258 26.30 -9.08 27.15
N HIS A 259 26.37 -8.23 26.13
CA HIS A 259 25.89 -8.52 24.78
C HIS A 259 27.01 -8.47 23.75
N GLN A 260 26.93 -9.34 22.74
CA GLN A 260 27.87 -9.34 21.63
C GLN A 260 27.44 -8.31 20.59
N VAL A 261 28.33 -7.40 20.20
CA VAL A 261 28.19 -6.46 19.08
C VAL A 261 28.89 -7.06 17.87
N LEU A 262 28.12 -7.37 16.82
CA LEU A 262 28.57 -8.20 15.70
C LEU A 262 29.32 -7.42 14.62
N SER A 263 28.98 -6.15 14.45
CA SER A 263 29.60 -5.23 13.49
C SER A 263 29.23 -3.78 13.81
N CYS A 264 29.71 -2.82 13.02
CA CYS A 264 29.28 -1.42 13.16
C CYS A 264 27.80 -1.21 12.79
N PRO A 265 27.25 -1.78 11.69
CA PRO A 265 25.80 -1.74 11.43
C PRO A 265 24.94 -2.33 12.55
N ASP A 266 25.33 -3.48 13.11
CA ASP A 266 24.64 -4.10 14.26
C ASP A 266 24.73 -3.21 15.52
N ALA A 267 25.85 -2.50 15.70
CA ALA A 267 25.98 -1.52 16.77
C ALA A 267 24.99 -0.35 16.58
N ILE A 268 24.87 0.18 15.36
CA ILE A 268 23.90 1.24 15.04
C ILE A 268 22.48 0.77 15.32
N SER A 269 22.10 -0.44 14.91
CA SER A 269 20.75 -0.97 15.13
C SER A 269 20.40 -1.06 16.62
N LYS A 270 21.36 -1.43 17.47
CA LYS A 270 21.16 -1.53 18.92
C LYS A 270 20.95 -0.17 19.56
N VAL A 271 21.73 0.84 19.17
CA VAL A 271 21.56 2.21 19.67
C VAL A 271 20.21 2.78 19.22
N ILE A 272 19.81 2.57 17.96
CA ILE A 272 18.49 3.01 17.47
C ILE A 272 17.37 2.31 18.26
N ASN A 273 17.43 0.99 18.40
CA ASN A 273 16.41 0.23 19.12
C ASN A 273 16.29 0.64 20.60
N GLY A 274 17.42 0.93 21.25
CA GLY A 274 17.45 1.45 22.62
C GLY A 274 16.85 2.84 22.75
N TYR A 275 17.12 3.73 21.79
CA TYR A 275 16.56 5.09 21.77
C TYR A 275 15.05 5.09 21.54
N THR A 276 14.56 4.34 20.55
CA THR A 276 13.13 4.36 20.18
C THR A 276 12.26 3.44 21.00
N HIS A 277 12.84 2.56 21.83
CA HIS A 277 12.12 1.52 22.56
C HIS A 277 11.22 0.67 21.63
N SER A 278 11.64 0.48 20.37
CA SER A 278 10.83 -0.14 19.31
C SER A 278 10.46 -1.61 19.57
N GLY A 279 10.97 -2.23 20.63
CA GLY A 279 10.62 -3.61 21.02
C GLY A 279 11.06 -4.67 20.01
N VAL A 280 11.89 -4.31 19.02
CA VAL A 280 12.40 -5.25 18.03
C VAL A 280 13.38 -6.18 18.72
N SER A 281 13.10 -7.48 18.70
CA SER A 281 14.00 -8.51 19.23
C SER A 281 15.27 -8.54 18.38
N THR A 282 16.30 -7.79 18.79
CA THR A 282 17.65 -7.98 18.26
C THR A 282 18.11 -9.36 18.73
N PHE A 283 18.35 -10.29 17.80
CA PHE A 283 18.87 -11.62 18.12
C PHE A 283 20.20 -11.49 18.88
N GLY A 284 20.11 -11.45 20.21
CA GLY A 284 21.26 -11.49 21.09
C GLY A 284 21.71 -12.94 21.16
N LEU A 285 22.87 -13.24 20.58
CA LEU A 285 23.57 -14.49 20.82
C LEU A 285 23.93 -14.55 22.31
N THR A 286 23.19 -15.35 23.06
CA THR A 286 23.55 -15.77 24.40
C THR A 286 24.81 -16.64 24.33
N MET A 287 25.59 -16.67 25.41
CA MET A 287 26.82 -17.48 25.47
C MET A 287 26.50 -18.95 25.11
N GLY A 288 27.15 -19.50 24.07
CA GLY A 288 26.87 -20.85 23.55
C GLY A 288 26.04 -20.90 22.26
N ALA A 289 25.57 -19.76 21.76
CA ALA A 289 24.81 -19.67 20.50
C ALA A 289 25.71 -19.40 19.27
N CYS A 290 25.23 -19.87 18.13
CA CYS A 290 25.90 -19.97 16.85
C CYS A 290 26.02 -18.61 16.19
N PRO A 291 27.24 -18.11 15.99
CA PRO A 291 27.50 -16.72 15.62
C PRO A 291 26.81 -16.23 14.35
N ASP A 292 26.53 -17.13 13.40
CA ASP A 292 25.96 -16.77 12.10
C ASP A 292 24.43 -16.83 12.06
N CYS A 293 23.78 -17.64 12.89
CA CYS A 293 22.33 -17.84 12.81
C CYS A 293 21.58 -17.85 14.15
N GLY A 294 22.26 -17.75 15.29
CA GLY A 294 21.59 -17.83 16.60
C GLY A 294 21.31 -19.23 17.12
N GLY A 295 21.54 -20.28 16.31
CA GLY A 295 21.30 -21.67 16.70
C GLY A 295 22.23 -22.18 17.80
N THR A 296 22.04 -23.39 18.31
CA THR A 296 22.93 -23.96 19.33
C THR A 296 24.26 -24.40 18.72
N LEU A 297 25.38 -24.15 19.41
CA LEU A 297 26.68 -24.74 19.06
C LEU A 297 26.89 -26.06 19.81
N GLU A 298 27.31 -27.07 19.07
CA GLU A 298 27.62 -28.40 19.59
C GLU A 298 29.13 -28.66 19.46
N PRO A 299 29.80 -29.21 20.49
CA PRO A 299 31.17 -29.66 20.36
C PRO A 299 31.25 -30.92 19.49
N ASP A 300 32.08 -30.87 18.44
CA ASP A 300 32.35 -31.98 17.52
C ASP A 300 33.85 -31.98 17.17
N ASN A 301 34.55 -33.06 17.52
CA ASN A 301 35.98 -33.29 17.21
C ASN A 301 36.91 -32.09 17.53
N GLY A 302 36.74 -31.44 18.69
CA GLY A 302 37.57 -30.29 19.10
C GLY A 302 37.15 -28.94 18.51
N CYS A 303 36.06 -28.91 17.75
CA CYS A 303 35.46 -27.71 17.17
C CYS A 303 34.05 -27.47 17.72
N LEU A 304 33.62 -26.22 17.80
CA LEU A 304 32.22 -25.85 18.01
C LEU A 304 31.52 -25.76 16.66
N VAL A 305 30.50 -26.57 16.43
CA VAL A 305 29.79 -26.70 15.15
C VAL A 305 28.32 -26.35 15.30
N CYS A 306 27.80 -25.61 14.34
CA CYS A 306 26.41 -25.19 14.23
C CYS A 306 25.70 -26.00 13.15
N ARG A 307 24.91 -26.99 13.56
CA ARG A 307 24.20 -27.87 12.60
C ARG A 307 23.12 -27.15 11.79
N PHE A 308 22.72 -25.95 12.20
CA PHE A 308 21.68 -25.19 11.53
C PHE A 308 22.17 -24.42 10.29
N CYS A 309 23.36 -23.81 10.34
CA CYS A 309 23.90 -23.01 9.23
C CYS A 309 25.27 -23.46 8.73
N GLY A 310 25.88 -24.47 9.37
CA GLY A 310 27.18 -25.00 8.98
C GLY A 310 28.39 -24.26 9.56
N PHE A 311 28.20 -23.25 10.42
CA PHE A 311 29.31 -22.57 11.10
C PHE A 311 30.15 -23.55 11.93
N SER A 312 31.48 -23.46 11.85
CA SER A 312 32.40 -24.22 12.71
C SER A 312 33.58 -23.37 13.20
N ARG A 313 34.02 -23.60 14.44
CA ARG A 313 35.21 -22.94 15.03
C ARG A 313 36.01 -23.94 15.87
N CYS A 314 37.21 -24.27 15.41
CA CYS A 314 38.16 -25.14 16.11
C CYS A 314 39.05 -24.32 17.06
N SER A 315 39.48 -24.97 18.14
CA SER A 315 40.41 -24.38 19.12
C SER A 315 41.85 -24.49 18.65
#